data_AF-A0AAN6Y6S9-F1
#
_entry.id   AF-A0AAN6Y6S9-F1
#
_cell.length_a   1.000
_cell.length_b   1.000
_cell.length_c   1.000
_cell.angle_alpha   90.00
_cell.angle_beta   90.00
_cell.angle_gamma   90.00
#
_symmetry.space_group_name_H-M   'P 1'
#
loop_
_entity.id
_entity.type
_entity.pdbx_description
1 polymer ?
#
loop_
_entity_poly.entity_id
_entity_poly.type
_entity_poly.pdbx_seq_one_letter_code
_entity_poly.pdbx_strand_id
1 'polypeptide(L)'
;MTSSAASQLFPPLGHPTEIRVIQIRPARARASPVFIDIQIIDIEHDNVSFEAFSSPPELLDASVVLGGTHFPVRPSVGAALCRLRQATRPRTVFVEEICIREEDGIVGVSLSGLIVRVCFAATRIL
;
A
#
# COMPACT_ATOMS: atom_id res chain seq x y z
N MET A 1 6.36 26.44 8.48
CA MET A 1 6.64 25.00 8.34
C MET A 1 5.36 24.31 7.91
N THR A 2 5.06 24.32 6.63
CA THR A 2 3.89 23.64 6.07
C THR A 2 4.22 22.17 5.94
N SER A 3 3.86 21.37 6.95
CA SER A 3 3.71 19.93 6.77
C SER A 3 2.73 19.75 5.60
N SER A 4 3.23 19.33 4.45
CA SER A 4 2.37 18.97 3.32
C SER A 4 1.38 17.92 3.81
N ALA A 5 0.09 18.02 3.43
CA ALA A 5 -0.91 16.99 3.75
C ALA A 5 -0.44 15.59 3.31
N ALA A 6 0.44 15.52 2.29
CA ALA A 6 1.08 14.27 1.87
C ALA A 6 2.02 13.67 2.93
N SER A 7 2.73 14.47 3.71
CA SER A 7 3.63 13.98 4.78
C SER A 7 2.89 13.37 5.97
N GLN A 8 1.63 13.79 6.21
CA GLN A 8 0.77 13.17 7.22
C GLN A 8 0.23 11.81 6.77
N LEU A 9 0.02 11.65 5.46
CA LEU A 9 -0.52 10.41 4.89
C LEU A 9 0.58 9.38 4.63
N PHE A 10 1.78 9.85 4.32
CA PHE A 10 2.96 9.03 4.07
C PHE A 10 4.05 9.37 5.10
N PRO A 11 4.00 8.75 6.30
CA PRO A 11 5.04 8.94 7.29
C PRO A 11 6.42 8.56 6.71
N PRO A 12 7.49 9.33 6.96
CA PRO A 12 8.82 9.01 6.45
C PRO A 12 9.30 7.67 7.01
N LEU A 13 10.11 6.96 6.22
CA LEU A 13 10.78 5.75 6.68
C LEU A 13 12.01 6.15 7.50
N GLY A 14 12.18 5.56 8.68
CA GLY A 14 13.29 5.80 9.60
C GLY A 14 14.48 4.87 9.35
N HIS A 15 14.22 3.67 8.81
CA HIS A 15 15.23 2.64 8.57
C HIS A 15 15.18 2.03 7.15
N PRO A 16 16.31 1.51 6.62
CA PRO A 16 16.36 0.88 5.29
C PRO A 16 15.55 -0.41 5.14
N THR A 17 15.21 -1.05 6.27
CA THR A 17 14.43 -2.29 6.33
C THR A 17 12.94 -2.03 6.51
N GLU A 18 12.57 -0.78 6.80
CA GLU A 18 11.18 -0.37 6.93
C GLU A 18 10.55 -0.16 5.56
N ILE A 19 9.31 -0.59 5.43
CA ILE A 19 8.47 -0.34 4.27
C ILE A 19 7.10 0.17 4.69
N ARG A 20 6.46 0.89 3.77
CA ARG A 20 5.04 1.17 3.89
C ARG A 20 4.24 0.00 3.33
N VAL A 21 3.21 -0.40 4.05
CA VAL A 21 2.18 -1.33 3.59
C VAL A 21 0.82 -0.69 3.77
N ILE A 22 -0.13 -1.15 2.99
CA ILE A 22 -1.52 -0.75 3.08
C ILE A 22 -2.26 -1.77 3.92
N GLN A 23 -2.96 -1.30 4.94
CA GLN A 23 -3.99 -2.07 5.62
C GLN A 23 -5.36 -1.72 5.03
N ILE A 24 -5.98 -2.68 4.36
CA ILE A 24 -7.34 -2.55 3.85
C ILE A 24 -8.31 -2.83 5.00
N ARG A 25 -9.18 -1.87 5.32
CA ARG A 25 -10.22 -2.07 6.34
C ARG A 25 -11.32 -3.00 5.84
N PRO A 26 -11.91 -3.83 6.71
CA PRO A 26 -13.01 -4.69 6.33
C PRO A 26 -14.27 -3.89 5.97
N ALA A 27 -15.07 -4.42 5.05
CA ALA A 27 -16.41 -3.89 4.77
C ALA A 27 -17.36 -5.01 4.36
N ARG A 28 -18.57 -5.00 4.90
CA ARG A 28 -19.59 -6.03 4.61
C ARG A 28 -20.15 -5.92 3.20
N ALA A 29 -20.33 -4.71 2.69
CA ALA A 29 -20.89 -4.47 1.36
C ALA A 29 -19.78 -4.20 0.35
N ARG A 30 -19.86 -4.88 -0.80
CA ARG A 30 -18.88 -4.72 -1.89
C ARG A 30 -18.89 -3.30 -2.47
N ALA A 31 -20.04 -2.63 -2.45
CA ALA A 31 -20.22 -1.26 -2.93
C ALA A 31 -19.71 -0.19 -1.96
N SER A 32 -19.33 -0.55 -0.73
CA SER A 32 -18.77 0.43 0.22
C SER A 32 -17.41 0.94 -0.25
N PRO A 33 -17.06 2.22 -0.01
CA PRO A 33 -15.73 2.76 -0.31
C PRO A 33 -14.62 1.92 0.32
N VAL A 34 -13.49 1.78 -0.37
CA VAL A 34 -12.31 1.10 0.17
C VAL A 34 -11.56 2.06 1.06
N PHE A 35 -11.54 1.78 2.36
CA PHE A 35 -10.73 2.51 3.33
C PHE A 35 -9.40 1.79 3.49
N ILE A 36 -8.33 2.57 3.38
CA ILE A 36 -6.97 2.11 3.55
C ILE A 36 -6.24 2.95 4.59
N ASP A 37 -5.38 2.30 5.35
CA ASP A 37 -4.42 2.94 6.24
C ASP A 37 -3.01 2.58 5.77
N ILE A 38 -2.07 3.51 5.89
CA ILE A 38 -0.65 3.22 5.68
C ILE A 38 -0.03 2.85 7.02
N GLN A 39 0.67 1.72 7.02
CA GLN A 39 1.46 1.25 8.16
C GLN A 39 2.92 1.14 7.73
N ILE A 40 3.83 1.45 8.65
CA ILE A 40 5.24 1.14 8.49
C ILE A 40 5.49 -0.20 9.19
N ILE A 41 6.16 -1.11 8.49
CA ILE A 41 6.62 -2.38 9.05
C ILE A 41 8.11 -2.56 8.73
N ASP A 42 8.85 -3.23 9.61
CA ASP A 42 10.22 -3.65 9.38
C ASP A 42 10.24 -5.08 8.84
N ILE A 43 10.71 -5.29 7.61
CA ILE A 43 10.68 -6.60 6.95
C ILE A 43 11.56 -7.65 7.68
N GLU A 44 12.57 -7.23 8.45
CA GLU A 44 13.46 -8.15 9.17
C GLU A 44 12.93 -8.55 10.55
N HIS A 45 12.18 -7.66 11.19
CA HIS A 45 11.77 -7.81 12.58
C HIS A 45 10.27 -8.14 12.73
N ASP A 46 9.43 -7.64 11.83
CA ASP A 46 7.99 -7.83 11.90
C ASP A 46 7.57 -9.13 11.20
N ASN A 47 7.00 -10.05 11.98
CA ASN A 47 6.41 -11.28 11.45
C ASN A 47 4.99 -11.01 10.90
N VAL A 48 4.92 -10.24 9.81
CA VAL A 48 3.66 -9.84 9.17
C VAL A 48 3.57 -10.48 7.79
N SER A 49 2.53 -11.30 7.58
CA SER A 49 2.22 -11.78 6.22
C SER A 49 1.54 -10.66 5.43
N PHE A 50 2.15 -10.31 4.30
CA PHE A 50 1.57 -9.36 3.35
C PHE A 50 1.48 -9.97 1.95
N GLU A 51 0.60 -9.39 1.15
CA GLU A 51 0.41 -9.79 -0.24
C GLU A 51 0.88 -8.68 -1.16
N ALA A 52 1.74 -9.03 -2.12
CA ALA A 52 2.24 -8.10 -3.11
C ALA A 52 1.32 -8.09 -4.32
N PHE A 53 0.94 -6.89 -4.76
CA PHE A 53 0.12 -6.67 -5.95
C PHE A 53 0.86 -5.75 -6.94
N SER A 54 0.90 -6.17 -8.21
CA SER A 54 1.43 -5.39 -9.33
C SER A 54 0.35 -5.25 -10.38
N SER A 55 -0.04 -4.01 -10.70
CA SER A 55 -1.22 -3.74 -11.51
C SER A 55 -0.98 -3.86 -13.04
N PRO A 56 -1.89 -4.50 -13.80
CA PRO A 56 -1.95 -4.35 -15.27
C PRO A 56 -2.55 -2.98 -15.69
N PRO A 57 -2.42 -2.55 -16.96
CA PRO A 57 -2.95 -1.27 -17.45
C PRO A 57 -4.46 -1.27 -17.79
N GLU A 58 -5.12 -0.17 -17.37
CA GLU A 58 -6.39 0.47 -17.79
C GLU A 58 -7.80 -0.08 -17.46
N LEU A 59 -8.64 0.81 -16.86
CA LEU A 59 -9.96 1.33 -17.33
C LEU A 59 -10.64 2.24 -16.27
N LEU A 60 -10.72 3.56 -16.52
CA LEU A 60 -11.41 4.72 -15.84
C LEU A 60 -11.74 4.76 -14.32
N ASP A 61 -11.37 5.90 -13.71
CA ASP A 61 -11.63 6.47 -12.37
C ASP A 61 -12.01 5.54 -11.21
N ALA A 62 -11.01 5.13 -10.42
CA ALA A 62 -11.21 4.60 -9.07
C ALA A 62 -10.61 5.54 -8.02
N SER A 63 -11.24 5.62 -6.85
CA SER A 63 -10.67 6.31 -5.69
C SER A 63 -10.73 5.43 -4.45
N VAL A 64 -9.75 5.63 -3.57
CA VAL A 64 -9.70 5.03 -2.23
C VAL A 64 -9.72 6.12 -1.18
N VAL A 65 -10.12 5.79 0.05
CA VAL A 65 -10.06 6.73 1.17
C VAL A 65 -8.85 6.39 2.01
N LEU A 66 -7.83 7.27 1.97
CA LEU A 66 -6.60 7.18 2.76
C LEU A 66 -6.60 8.31 3.78
N GLY A 67 -6.55 7.98 5.08
CA GLY A 67 -6.56 8.99 6.14
C GLY A 67 -7.74 9.97 6.08
N GLY A 68 -8.90 9.51 5.61
CA GLY A 68 -10.11 10.33 5.42
C GLY A 68 -10.12 11.19 4.14
N THR A 69 -9.08 11.12 3.32
CA THR A 69 -8.96 11.87 2.07
C THR A 69 -9.16 10.93 0.87
N HIS A 70 -9.90 11.39 -0.15
CA HIS A 70 -10.05 10.64 -1.41
C HIS A 70 -8.77 10.74 -2.25
N PHE A 71 -8.19 9.59 -2.55
CA PHE A 71 -7.04 9.45 -3.43
C PHE A 71 -7.45 8.79 -4.74
N PRO A 72 -7.23 9.44 -5.90
CA PRO A 72 -7.39 8.77 -7.18
C PRO A 72 -6.35 7.66 -7.28
N VAL A 73 -6.78 6.47 -7.68
CA VAL A 73 -5.90 5.34 -7.93
C VAL A 73 -6.19 4.77 -9.32
N ARG A 74 -5.23 4.02 -9.85
CA ARG A 74 -5.47 3.24 -11.06
C ARG A 74 -6.67 2.30 -10.81
N PRO A 75 -7.60 2.18 -11.75
CA PRO A 75 -8.81 1.38 -11.55
C PRO A 75 -8.56 -0.09 -11.25
N SER A 76 -7.54 -0.65 -11.87
CA SER A 76 -6.99 -1.98 -11.59
C SER A 76 -6.53 -2.13 -10.13
N VAL A 77 -5.90 -1.12 -9.55
CA VAL A 77 -5.54 -1.08 -8.13
C VAL A 77 -6.81 -1.01 -7.28
N GLY A 78 -7.76 -0.12 -7.59
CA GLY A 78 -9.03 -0.02 -6.87
C GLY A 78 -9.84 -1.33 -6.88
N ALA A 79 -9.92 -1.99 -8.04
CA ALA A 79 -10.59 -3.27 -8.21
C ALA A 79 -9.88 -4.40 -7.47
N ALA A 80 -8.55 -4.44 -7.49
CA ALA A 80 -7.77 -5.41 -6.73
C ALA A 80 -7.96 -5.22 -5.22
N LEU A 81 -7.86 -3.99 -4.71
CA LEU A 81 -8.12 -3.68 -3.31
C LEU A 81 -9.55 -4.08 -2.91
N CYS A 82 -10.55 -3.85 -3.78
CA CYS A 82 -11.92 -4.33 -3.56
C CYS A 82 -12.02 -5.87 -3.46
N ARG A 83 -11.26 -6.62 -4.26
CA ARG A 83 -11.22 -8.10 -4.23
C ARG A 83 -10.46 -8.62 -3.01
N LEU A 84 -9.40 -7.93 -2.61
CA LEU A 84 -8.58 -8.30 -1.47
C LEU A 84 -9.27 -7.97 -0.15
N ARG A 85 -10.12 -6.95 -0.11
CA ARG A 85 -10.92 -6.57 1.05
C ARG A 85 -11.80 -7.72 1.52
N GLN A 86 -11.69 -8.04 2.80
CA GLN A 86 -12.49 -9.08 3.43
C GLN A 86 -13.65 -8.47 4.23
N ALA A 87 -14.68 -9.28 4.50
CA ALA A 87 -15.88 -8.80 5.16
C ALA A 87 -15.69 -8.48 6.65
N THR A 88 -14.75 -9.15 7.32
CA THR A 88 -14.67 -9.18 8.79
C THR A 88 -13.30 -8.89 9.38
N ARG A 89 -12.20 -9.03 8.62
CA ARG A 89 -10.84 -8.76 9.11
C ARG A 89 -10.07 -7.83 8.18
N PRO A 90 -9.18 -6.98 8.71
CA PRO A 90 -8.30 -6.18 7.88
C PRO A 90 -7.31 -7.07 7.13
N ARG A 91 -6.76 -6.55 6.03
CA ARG A 91 -5.76 -7.25 5.22
C ARG A 91 -4.60 -6.33 4.90
N THR A 92 -3.39 -6.82 5.15
CA THR A 92 -2.16 -6.07 4.88
C THR A 92 -1.64 -6.44 3.50
N VAL A 93 -1.45 -5.44 2.65
CA VAL A 93 -1.01 -5.59 1.26
C VAL A 93 0.07 -4.57 0.94
N PHE A 94 1.04 -4.97 0.11
CA PHE A 94 2.01 -4.04 -0.45
C PHE A 94 1.60 -3.69 -1.89
N VAL A 95 1.44 -2.40 -2.15
CA VAL A 95 1.11 -1.86 -3.48
C VAL A 95 2.17 -0.85 -3.85
N GLU A 96 3.00 -1.18 -4.84
CA GLU A 96 4.16 -0.37 -5.24
C GLU A 96 3.76 1.07 -5.57
N GLU A 97 2.70 1.26 -6.35
CA GLU A 97 2.25 2.58 -6.81
C GLU A 97 1.74 3.50 -5.69
N ILE A 98 1.58 2.97 -4.46
CA ILE A 98 1.12 3.74 -3.30
C ILE A 98 2.22 3.79 -2.25
N CYS A 99 2.88 2.68 -1.94
CA CYS A 99 3.78 2.57 -0.80
C CYS A 99 5.13 3.28 -0.98
N ILE A 100 5.53 3.58 -2.23
CA ILE A 100 6.84 4.14 -2.57
C ILE A 100 6.74 5.65 -2.80
N ARG A 101 7.63 6.43 -2.17
CA ARG A 101 7.83 7.85 -2.48
C ARG A 101 9.26 8.09 -2.96
N GLU A 102 9.39 8.82 -4.06
CA GLU A 102 10.70 9.24 -4.59
C GLU A 102 11.50 10.08 -3.58
N GLU A 103 10.80 10.87 -2.77
CA GLU A 103 11.38 11.77 -1.75
C GLU A 103 12.05 11.06 -0.58
N ASP A 104 11.79 9.76 -0.35
CA ASP A 104 12.42 9.03 0.76
C ASP A 104 13.93 8.82 0.55
N GLY A 105 14.47 9.13 -0.64
CA GLY A 105 15.91 9.04 -0.90
C GLY A 105 16.47 7.60 -0.90
N ILE A 106 15.62 6.58 -0.64
CA ILE A 106 15.92 5.14 -0.78
C ILE A 106 16.15 4.76 -2.26
N VAL A 107 16.10 5.75 -3.17
CA VAL A 107 16.42 5.64 -4.60
C VAL A 107 17.86 5.14 -4.85
N GLY A 108 18.77 5.28 -3.88
CA GLY A 108 20.16 4.80 -3.99
C GLY A 108 20.37 3.30 -3.72
N VAL A 109 19.50 2.67 -2.93
CA VAL A 109 19.53 1.23 -2.66
C VAL A 109 18.44 0.60 -3.51
N SER A 110 18.66 0.61 -4.83
CA SER A 110 17.94 -0.14 -5.87
C SER A 110 16.51 -0.49 -5.45
N LEU A 111 15.51 0.31 -5.87
CA LEU A 111 14.08 -0.05 -5.78
C LEU A 111 13.85 -1.53 -6.08
N SER A 112 14.60 -2.07 -7.04
CA SER A 112 14.72 -3.49 -7.37
C SER A 112 15.05 -4.39 -6.17
N GLY A 113 16.04 -4.06 -5.34
CA GLY A 113 16.39 -4.78 -4.11
C GLY A 113 15.28 -4.76 -3.06
N LEU A 114 14.62 -3.60 -2.85
CA LEU A 114 13.47 -3.52 -1.94
C LEU A 114 12.31 -4.37 -2.45
N ILE A 115 11.98 -4.25 -3.74
CA ILE A 115 10.93 -5.03 -4.42
C ILE A 115 11.24 -6.53 -4.34
N VAL A 116 12.50 -6.93 -4.54
CA VAL A 116 12.92 -8.34 -4.42
C VAL A 116 12.68 -8.83 -2.99
N ARG A 117 13.07 -8.07 -1.97
CA ARG A 117 12.84 -8.44 -0.55
C ARG A 117 11.35 -8.55 -0.22
N VAL A 118 10.55 -7.59 -0.67
CA VAL A 118 9.08 -7.61 -0.55
C VAL A 118 8.51 -8.84 -1.24
N CYS A 119 8.95 -9.15 -2.47
CA CYS A 119 8.47 -10.32 -3.20
C CYS A 119 8.86 -11.64 -2.53
N PHE A 120 10.02 -11.72 -1.87
CA PHE A 120 10.44 -12.90 -1.11
C PHE A 120 9.64 -13.07 0.18
N ALA A 121 9.26 -11.98 0.85
CA ALA A 121 8.48 -12.01 2.08
C ALA A 121 6.95 -12.09 1.84
N ALA A 122 6.47 -11.68 0.66
CA ALA A 122 5.06 -11.68 0.32
C ALA A 122 4.55 -13.05 -0.16
N THR A 123 3.29 -13.34 0.15
CA THR A 123 2.54 -14.35 -0.60
C THR A 123 1.97 -13.69 -1.86
N ARG A 124 2.45 -14.09 -3.04
CA ARG A 124 2.07 -13.47 -4.31
C ARG A 124 0.60 -13.76 -4.65
N ILE A 125 -0.17 -12.72 -4.98
CA ILE A 125 -1.51 -12.86 -5.55
C ILE A 125 -1.49 -12.32 -6.98
N LEU A 126 -1.87 -13.18 -7.93
CA LEU A 126 -1.92 -12.90 -9.37
C LEU A 126 -3.17 -12.11 -9.76
#